data_AF-A0A960FTK6-F1
#
_entry.id   AF-A0A960FTK6-F1
#
_cell.length_a   1.000
_cell.length_b   1.000
_cell.length_c   1.000
_cell.angle_alpha   90.00
_cell.angle_beta   90.00
_cell.angle_gamma   90.00
#
_symmetry.space_group_name_H-M   'P 1'
#
loop_
_entity.id
_entity.type
_entity.pdbx_description
1 polymer ?
#
loop_
_entity_poly.entity_id
_entity_poly.type
_entity_poly.pdbx_seq_one_letter_code
_entity_poly.pdbx_strand_id
1 'polypeptide(L)'
;VMVMGNNSAWGLEKGPMQMLYGYDVIADLAPRTAYDEVVRALGGAGETVTDPRQVGPALDRAFASGVPYLVNVITDVDATYPRNSFGV
;
A
#
# COMPACT_ATOMS: atom_id res chain seq x y z
N VAL A 1 2.47 7.46 13.35
CA VAL A 1 3.09 6.87 12.14
C VAL A 1 2.09 5.93 11.51
N MET A 2 1.93 5.99 10.19
CA MET A 2 1.05 5.15 9.38
C MET A 2 1.88 4.49 8.29
N VAL A 3 1.55 3.25 7.93
CA VAL A 3 2.22 2.51 6.86
C VAL A 3 1.16 2.04 5.87
N MET A 4 1.34 2.38 4.60
CA MET A 4 0.45 1.99 3.51
C MET A 4 1.17 1.01 2.59
N GLY A 5 0.63 -0.20 2.44
CA GLY A 5 1.02 -1.12 1.38
C GLY A 5 0.25 -0.76 0.10
N ASN A 6 0.91 -0.07 -0.82
CA ASN A 6 0.32 0.46 -2.04
C ASN A 6 0.67 -0.44 -3.23
N ASN A 7 -0.21 -1.41 -3.49
CA ASN A 7 -0.16 -2.27 -4.67
C ASN A 7 -1.00 -1.74 -5.85
N SER A 8 -1.55 -0.53 -5.74
CA SER A 8 -2.43 0.07 -6.75
C SER A 8 -3.66 -0.77 -7.10
N ALA A 9 -4.18 -1.58 -6.16
CA ALA A 9 -5.37 -2.41 -6.41
C ALA A 9 -6.20 -2.65 -5.14
N TRP A 10 -7.48 -3.00 -5.36
CA TRP A 10 -8.30 -3.72 -4.38
C TRP A 10 -7.82 -5.17 -4.30
N GLY A 11 -6.68 -5.39 -3.61
CA GLY A 11 -5.95 -6.67 -3.66
C GLY A 11 -6.72 -7.87 -3.09
N LEU A 12 -7.64 -7.64 -2.15
CA LEU A 12 -8.49 -8.71 -1.59
C LEU A 12 -9.60 -9.15 -2.56
N GLU A 13 -9.90 -8.34 -3.55
CA GLU A 13 -10.88 -8.57 -4.60
C GLU A 13 -10.20 -9.07 -5.87
N LYS A 14 -9.08 -8.45 -6.28
CA LYS A 14 -8.35 -8.77 -7.51
C LYS A 14 -7.90 -10.23 -7.56
N GLY A 15 -7.08 -10.64 -6.59
CA GLY A 15 -6.51 -11.99 -6.57
C GLY A 15 -7.57 -13.10 -6.58
N PRO A 16 -8.63 -13.03 -5.74
CA PRO A 16 -9.68 -14.04 -5.75
C PRO A 16 -10.53 -14.06 -7.01
N MET A 17 -10.86 -12.91 -7.59
CA MET A 17 -11.58 -12.87 -8.86
C MET A 17 -10.76 -13.55 -9.96
N GLN A 18 -9.46 -13.24 -10.04
CA GLN A 18 -8.56 -13.88 -11.00
C GLN A 18 -8.44 -15.39 -10.76
N MET A 19 -8.35 -15.82 -9.50
CA MET A 19 -8.29 -17.23 -9.13
C MET A 19 -9.57 -18.01 -9.48
N LEU A 20 -10.75 -17.41 -9.26
CA LEU A 20 -12.05 -18.09 -9.43
C LEU A 20 -12.61 -17.97 -10.85
N TYR A 21 -12.44 -16.81 -11.47
CA TYR A 21 -13.08 -16.46 -12.74
C TYR A 21 -12.08 -16.32 -13.90
N GLY A 22 -10.78 -16.25 -13.62
CA GLY A 22 -9.74 -16.03 -14.62
C GLY A 22 -9.59 -14.56 -15.06
N TYR A 23 -10.37 -13.64 -14.47
CA TYR A 23 -10.30 -12.20 -14.72
C TYR A 23 -10.75 -11.41 -13.49
N ASP A 24 -10.44 -10.12 -13.45
CA ASP A 24 -10.94 -9.18 -12.45
C ASP A 24 -11.73 -8.03 -13.10
N VAL A 25 -12.57 -7.36 -12.31
CA VAL A 25 -13.41 -6.24 -12.76
C VAL A 25 -13.28 -5.10 -11.75
N ILE A 26 -12.87 -3.92 -12.22
CA ILE A 26 -12.82 -2.66 -11.43
C ILE A 26 -11.98 -2.84 -10.14
N ALA A 27 -10.95 -3.69 -10.19
CA ALA A 27 -10.04 -3.92 -9.08
C ALA A 27 -8.77 -3.04 -9.14
N ASP A 28 -8.45 -2.48 -10.30
CA ASP A 28 -7.28 -1.61 -10.47
C ASP A 28 -7.56 -0.19 -9.96
N LEU A 29 -6.61 0.36 -9.22
CA LEU A 29 -6.58 1.74 -8.77
C LEU A 29 -5.56 2.54 -9.58
N ALA A 30 -5.61 3.86 -9.45
CA ALA A 30 -4.62 4.72 -10.09
C ALA A 30 -3.19 4.32 -9.67
N PRO A 31 -2.28 4.07 -10.64
CA PRO A 31 -0.95 3.54 -10.35
C PRO A 31 -0.16 4.44 -9.39
N ARG A 32 0.39 3.84 -8.34
CA ARG A 32 1.26 4.48 -7.36
C ARG A 32 0.70 5.81 -6.83
N THR A 33 -0.60 5.83 -6.52
CA THR A 33 -1.25 7.02 -5.96
C THR A 33 -0.44 7.58 -4.78
N ALA A 34 -0.16 8.88 -4.82
CA ALA A 34 0.68 9.57 -3.83
C ALA A 34 -0.10 9.88 -2.55
N TYR A 35 -0.45 8.85 -1.77
CA TYR A 35 -1.21 9.01 -0.53
C TYR A 35 -0.48 9.85 0.52
N ASP A 36 0.86 9.87 0.49
CA ASP A 36 1.67 10.71 1.36
C ASP A 36 1.46 12.21 1.10
N GLU A 37 1.15 12.62 -0.14
CA GLU A 37 0.80 14.00 -0.47
C GLU A 37 -0.52 14.43 0.16
N VAL A 38 -1.49 13.52 0.28
CA VAL A 38 -2.76 13.80 0.99
C VAL A 38 -2.48 14.11 2.45
N VAL A 39 -1.61 13.33 3.09
CA VAL A 39 -1.24 13.55 4.49
C VAL A 39 -0.44 14.85 4.65
N ARG A 40 0.47 15.17 3.73
CA ARG A 40 1.16 16.47 3.69
C ARG A 40 0.18 17.64 3.57
N ALA A 41 -0.78 17.56 2.66
CA ALA A 41 -1.78 18.61 2.44
C ALA A 41 -2.66 18.86 3.68
N LEU A 42 -2.85 17.86 4.54
CA LEU A 42 -3.60 17.95 5.80
C LEU A 42 -2.74 18.39 6.99
N GLY A 43 -1.50 18.84 6.77
CA GLY A 43 -0.59 19.32 7.81
C GLY A 43 0.26 18.23 8.48
N GLY A 44 0.26 17.02 7.92
CA GLY A 44 1.19 15.96 8.30
C GLY A 44 2.45 15.95 7.44
N ALA A 45 3.15 14.83 7.46
CA ALA A 45 4.28 14.53 6.61
C ALA A 45 4.14 13.11 6.02
N GLY A 46 5.02 12.75 5.11
CA GLY A 46 5.04 11.42 4.55
C GLY A 46 6.19 11.25 3.57
N GLU A 47 6.31 10.08 2.99
CA GLU A 47 7.17 9.80 1.84
C GLU A 47 6.73 8.53 1.13
N THR A 48 7.04 8.41 -0.16
CA THR A 48 6.88 7.18 -0.93
C THR A 48 8.17 6.37 -0.93
N VAL A 49 8.08 5.09 -0.54
CA VAL A 49 9.19 4.13 -0.52
C VAL A 49 8.99 3.10 -1.62
N THR A 50 9.98 2.96 -2.51
CA THR A 50 9.98 1.94 -3.59
C THR A 50 11.08 0.89 -3.43
N ASP A 51 12.05 1.13 -2.55
CA ASP A 51 13.13 0.18 -2.23
C ASP A 51 12.88 -0.39 -0.83
N PRO A 52 12.76 -1.73 -0.66
CA PRO A 52 12.51 -2.34 0.64
C PRO A 52 13.59 -2.00 1.69
N ARG A 53 14.82 -1.71 1.27
CA ARG A 53 15.92 -1.31 2.18
C ARG A 53 15.68 0.06 2.82
N GLN A 54 14.79 0.87 2.24
CA GLN A 54 14.44 2.20 2.76
C GLN A 54 13.29 2.18 3.77
N VAL A 55 12.62 1.04 3.96
CA VAL A 55 11.49 0.95 4.91
C VAL A 55 11.93 1.28 6.33
N GLY A 56 13.03 0.68 6.81
CA GLY A 56 13.59 0.99 8.13
C GLY A 56 13.93 2.48 8.31
N PRO A 57 14.81 3.04 7.47
CA PRO A 57 15.15 4.47 7.51
C PRO A 57 13.95 5.43 7.39
N ALA A 58 12.92 5.08 6.61
CA ALA A 58 11.69 5.86 6.49
C ALA A 58 10.87 5.83 7.80
N LEU A 59 10.78 4.68 8.44
CA LEU A 59 10.15 4.56 9.76
C LEU A 59 10.90 5.38 10.81
N ASP A 60 12.24 5.36 10.80
CA ASP A 60 13.05 6.18 11.72
C ASP A 60 12.72 7.69 11.57
N ARG A 61 12.68 8.19 10.33
CA ARG A 61 12.24 9.57 10.04
C ARG A 61 10.80 9.83 10.48
N ALA A 62 9.90 8.89 10.23
CA ALA A 62 8.49 9.00 10.58
C ALA A 62 8.29 9.14 12.09
N PHE A 63 8.96 8.32 12.89
CA PHE A 63 8.91 8.40 14.35
C PHE A 63 9.54 9.68 14.90
N ALA A 64 10.61 10.18 14.27
CA ALA A 64 11.26 11.44 14.65
C ALA A 64 10.46 12.70 14.27
N SER A 65 9.46 12.59 13.40
CA SER A 65 8.82 13.75 12.75
C SER A 65 7.94 14.62 13.66
N GLY A 66 7.44 14.08 14.77
CA GLY A 66 6.54 14.79 15.69
C GLY A 66 5.15 15.14 15.10
N VAL A 67 4.82 14.66 13.90
CA VAL A 67 3.55 14.91 13.20
C VAL A 67 2.93 13.61 12.69
N PRO A 68 1.64 13.58 12.28
CA PRO A 68 1.10 12.46 11.52
C PRO A 68 1.96 12.21 10.27
N TYR A 69 2.57 11.03 10.19
CA TYR A 69 3.50 10.67 9.13
C TYR A 69 3.03 9.41 8.39
N LEU A 70 2.92 9.46 7.06
CA LEU A 70 2.60 8.30 6.22
C LEU A 70 3.82 7.80 5.43
N VAL A 71 4.22 6.55 5.67
CA VAL A 71 5.16 5.84 4.81
C VAL A 71 4.35 5.07 3.76
N ASN A 72 4.31 5.58 2.53
CA ASN A 72 3.61 4.99 1.38
C ASN A 72 4.53 3.99 0.67
N VAL A 73 4.43 2.71 0.99
CA VAL A 73 5.32 1.66 0.48
C VAL A 73 4.71 1.07 -0.79
N ILE A 74 5.38 1.23 -1.93
CA ILE A 74 4.97 0.59 -3.18
C ILE A 74 5.26 -0.90 -3.07
N THR A 75 4.22 -1.70 -3.30
CA THR A 75 4.28 -3.17 -3.23
C THR A 75 3.85 -3.77 -4.55
N ASP A 76 4.31 -5.00 -4.80
CA ASP A 76 3.89 -5.77 -5.95
C ASP A 76 2.41 -6.16 -5.83
N VAL A 77 1.65 -6.02 -6.92
CA VAL A 77 0.24 -6.43 -6.99
C VAL A 77 0.09 -7.94 -7.09
N ASP A 78 1.11 -8.62 -7.64
CA ASP A 78 1.13 -10.07 -7.80
C ASP A 78 1.59 -10.79 -6.52
N ALA A 79 2.06 -10.05 -5.52
CA ALA A 79 2.37 -10.55 -4.18
C ALA A 79 1.06 -10.83 -3.40
N THR A 80 0.42 -11.94 -3.74
CA THR A 80 -0.83 -12.36 -3.13
C THR A 80 -0.67 -12.64 -1.63
N TYR A 81 -1.62 -12.15 -0.82
CA TYR A 81 -1.69 -12.51 0.58
C TYR A 81 -1.98 -14.02 0.71
N PRO A 82 -1.21 -14.78 1.51
CA PRO A 82 -1.42 -16.21 1.69
C PRO A 82 -2.76 -16.44 2.40
N ARG A 83 -3.77 -16.83 1.61
CA ARG A 83 -5.12 -17.11 2.08
C ARG A 83 -5.19 -18.55 2.60
N ASN A 84 -5.50 -18.70 3.89
CA ASN A 84 -5.68 -20.02 4.52
C ASN A 84 -7.14 -20.48 4.59
N SER A 85 -8.11 -19.66 4.18
CA SER A 85 -9.54 -20.01 4.19
C SER A 85 -10.25 -19.51 2.93
N PHE A 86 -11.13 -20.34 2.38
CA PHE A 86 -11.87 -20.05 1.13
C PHE A 86 -13.33 -19.60 1.37
N GLY A 87 -13.74 -19.43 2.63
CA GLY A 87 -15.12 -19.06 2.96
C GLY A 87 -16.16 -20.16 2.68
N VAL A 88 -15.69 -21.40 2.52
CA VAL A 88 -16.47 -22.65 2.51
C VAL A 88 -16.03 -23.52 3.68
#